data_AF-A0A438D046-F1
#
_entry.id   AF-A0A438D046-F1
#
_cell.length_a   1.000
_cell.length_b   1.000
_cell.length_c   1.000
_cell.angle_alpha   90.00
_cell.angle_beta   90.00
_cell.angle_gamma   90.00
#
_symmetry.space_group_name_H-M   'P 1'
#
loop_
_entity.id
_entity.type
_entity.pdbx_description
1 polymer ?
#
loop_
_entity_poly.entity_id
_entity_poly.type
_entity_poly.pdbx_seq_one_letter_code
_entity_poly.pdbx_strand_id
1 'polypeptide(L)'
;MVLESGSLFFTSKHDLSSLASNNEDQSYNLKGFLSSISTISIPMGVQLHDLYDHFEIKLNDFEVKILMPSSLQAISVLEKFSATVTLASCIIPDELILKQLEVYFSALSLHAHFSPLIYGSVIGLIAHFKILQSKSEPVSLNSLGYLNIMSNGTTSTNNFCFSISANLESVNVHVNLENDGANSSVLMLSQRELDIR
;
A
#
# COMPACT_ATOMS: atom_id res chain seq x y z
N MET A 1 -16.52 -13.57 3.33
CA MET A 1 -15.80 -12.97 2.18
C MET A 1 -14.61 -13.86 1.86
N VAL A 2 -14.33 -14.09 0.59
CA VAL A 2 -13.23 -14.93 0.11
C VAL A 2 -12.39 -14.10 -0.86
N LEU A 3 -11.07 -14.17 -0.68
CA LEU A 3 -10.08 -13.58 -1.58
C LEU A 3 -9.42 -14.72 -2.33
N GLU A 4 -9.46 -14.67 -3.66
CA GLU A 4 -8.85 -15.67 -4.52
C GLU A 4 -7.80 -14.97 -5.39
N SER A 5 -6.64 -15.60 -5.57
CA SER A 5 -5.60 -15.11 -6.47
C SER A 5 -5.04 -16.30 -7.23
N GLY A 6 -4.85 -16.14 -8.55
CA GLY A 6 -4.20 -17.18 -9.36
C GLY A 6 -2.74 -17.34 -8.97
N SER A 7 -2.01 -16.23 -8.90
CA SER A 7 -0.63 -16.21 -8.43
C SER A 7 -0.25 -14.86 -7.86
N LEU A 8 0.54 -14.87 -6.78
CA LEU A 8 1.16 -13.71 -6.16
C LEU A 8 2.68 -13.81 -6.38
N PHE A 9 3.27 -12.80 -7.03
CA PHE A 9 4.71 -12.68 -7.14
C PHE A 9 5.20 -11.50 -6.31
N PHE A 10 6.27 -11.72 -5.57
CA PHE A 10 6.94 -10.70 -4.77
C PHE A 10 8.40 -10.63 -5.21
N THR A 11 8.83 -9.44 -5.63
CA THR A 11 10.22 -9.16 -6.00
C THR A 11 10.71 -7.98 -5.17
N SER A 12 11.84 -8.14 -4.51
CA SER A 12 12.56 -7.03 -3.89
C SER A 12 13.79 -6.72 -4.73
N LYS A 13 14.00 -5.44 -5.05
CA LYS A 13 15.23 -4.96 -5.67
C LYS A 13 15.96 -4.15 -4.62
N HIS A 14 16.99 -4.74 -4.04
CA HIS A 14 17.94 -4.00 -3.21
C HIS A 14 19.10 -3.61 -4.12
N ASP A 15 19.05 -2.39 -4.69
CA ASP A 15 20.12 -1.92 -5.56
C ASP A 15 21.26 -1.30 -4.72
N LEU A 16 21.97 -2.15 -3.97
CA LEU A 16 23.23 -1.76 -3.34
C LEU A 16 24.42 -1.98 -4.28
N SER A 17 24.19 -2.03 -5.59
CA SER A 17 25.24 -2.34 -6.57
C SER A 17 26.01 -1.10 -7.03
N SER A 18 25.49 0.11 -6.78
CA SER A 18 26.17 1.38 -7.11
C SER A 18 27.25 1.79 -6.11
N LEU A 19 27.24 1.25 -4.88
CA LEU A 19 28.25 1.54 -3.85
C LEU A 19 29.47 0.61 -3.93
N ALA A 20 29.41 -0.44 -4.74
CA ALA A 20 30.44 -1.49 -4.81
C ALA A 20 31.41 -1.33 -5.98
N SER A 21 31.37 -0.23 -6.74
CA SER A 21 32.40 0.07 -7.73
C SER A 21 33.40 1.09 -7.19
N ASN A 22 34.59 0.58 -6.87
CA ASN A 22 35.84 1.29 -6.55
C ASN A 22 35.93 1.88 -5.14
N ASN A 23 36.29 1.05 -4.17
CA ASN A 23 37.68 0.93 -3.72
C ASN A 23 37.73 0.04 -2.47
N GLU A 24 38.69 -0.88 -2.47
CA GLU A 24 39.14 -1.55 -1.25
C GLU A 24 39.51 -0.49 -0.20
N ASP A 25 39.18 -0.77 1.05
CA ASP A 25 39.38 0.08 2.24
C ASP A 25 38.54 1.36 2.28
N GLN A 26 37.36 1.35 2.92
CA GLN A 26 36.88 2.42 3.82
C GLN A 26 35.69 1.94 4.66
N SER A 27 35.97 1.22 5.75
CA SER A 27 35.01 0.96 6.82
C SER A 27 34.83 2.19 7.71
N TYR A 28 34.27 3.30 7.21
CA TYR A 28 34.13 4.52 8.03
C TYR A 28 32.73 5.15 7.97
N ASN A 29 32.07 5.10 9.13
CA ASN A 29 31.18 6.14 9.66
C ASN A 29 29.92 6.53 8.86
N LEU A 30 28.92 5.65 8.91
CA LEU A 30 27.49 6.03 8.83
C LEU A 30 27.10 7.08 9.91
N LYS A 31 27.91 7.22 10.96
CA LYS A 31 27.76 8.20 12.05
C LYS A 31 28.04 9.65 11.62
N GLY A 32 28.63 9.88 10.45
CA GLY A 32 28.88 11.23 9.89
C GLY A 32 27.70 11.81 9.09
N PHE A 33 26.74 10.98 8.66
CA PHE A 33 25.58 11.44 7.89
C PHE A 33 24.56 12.22 8.76
N LEU A 34 24.47 11.89 10.05
CA LEU A 34 23.43 12.42 10.93
C LEU A 34 23.82 13.68 11.72
N SER A 35 25.05 14.18 11.58
CA SER A 35 25.55 15.29 12.41
C SER A 35 25.76 16.61 11.67
N SER A 36 25.42 16.72 10.38
CA SER A 36 25.65 17.96 9.61
C SER A 36 24.60 18.18 8.52
N ILE A 37 23.34 18.34 8.92
CA ILE A 37 22.27 18.84 8.03
C ILE A 37 21.97 20.29 8.41
N SER A 38 22.86 21.19 8.01
CA SER A 38 22.63 22.64 8.03
C SER A 38 22.82 23.26 6.65
N THR A 39 23.42 22.55 5.69
CA THR A 39 23.50 22.92 4.27
C THR A 39 23.69 21.64 3.46
N ILE A 40 22.62 20.97 3.05
CA ILE A 40 22.75 19.74 2.25
C ILE A 40 23.19 20.14 0.84
N SER A 41 24.51 20.11 0.62
CA SER A 41 25.07 19.66 -0.65
C SER A 41 25.15 18.14 -0.53
N ILE A 42 24.19 17.45 -1.17
CA ILE A 42 24.21 15.98 -1.29
C ILE A 42 25.61 15.62 -1.83
N PRO A 43 26.35 14.68 -1.21
CA PRO A 43 27.63 14.23 -1.76
C PRO A 43 27.40 13.80 -3.20
N MET A 44 28.24 14.31 -4.12
CA MET A 44 28.15 14.08 -5.55
C MET A 44 28.18 12.56 -5.84
N GLY A 45 27.01 11.92 -5.91
CA GLY A 45 26.89 10.48 -6.13
C GLY A 45 25.64 9.81 -5.57
N VAL A 46 25.03 10.31 -4.48
CA VAL A 46 23.81 9.69 -3.92
C VAL A 46 22.56 10.24 -4.61
N GLN A 47 21.84 9.40 -5.35
CA GLN A 47 20.54 9.75 -5.91
C GLN A 47 19.46 9.52 -4.85
N LEU A 48 18.35 10.27 -4.92
CA LEU A 48 17.24 10.12 -3.98
C LEU A 48 16.65 8.70 -3.99
N HIS A 49 16.75 7.99 -5.12
CA HIS A 49 16.37 6.58 -5.25
C HIS A 49 17.20 5.63 -4.39
N ASP A 50 18.46 5.95 -4.10
CA ASP A 50 19.34 5.11 -3.26
C ASP A 50 18.91 5.10 -1.78
N LEU A 51 18.01 6.01 -1.40
CA LEU A 51 17.45 6.10 -0.05
C LEU A 51 16.18 5.26 0.13
N TYR A 52 15.74 4.52 -0.90
CA TYR A 52 14.50 3.76 -0.89
C TYR A 52 14.74 2.28 -1.19
N ASP A 53 14.14 1.43 -0.37
CA ASP A 53 13.96 0.01 -0.68
C ASP A 53 12.76 -0.14 -1.61
N HIS A 54 12.98 -0.79 -2.75
CA HIS A 54 11.95 -0.97 -3.77
C HIS A 54 11.43 -2.41 -3.80
N PHE A 55 10.10 -2.54 -3.78
CA PHE A 55 9.39 -3.80 -3.85
C PHE A 55 8.39 -3.76 -5.00
N GLU A 56 8.31 -4.85 -5.75
CA GLU A 56 7.31 -5.07 -6.79
C GLU A 56 6.46 -6.29 -6.42
N ILE A 57 5.16 -6.11 -6.39
CA ILE A 57 4.16 -7.14 -6.14
C ILE A 57 3.30 -7.27 -7.38
N LYS A 58 3.25 -8.47 -7.96
CA LYS A 58 2.32 -8.77 -9.07
C LYS A 58 1.22 -9.68 -8.59
N LEU A 59 -0.01 -9.23 -8.82
CA LEU A 59 -1.24 -9.95 -8.57
C LEU A 59 -1.75 -10.42 -9.93
N ASN A 60 -1.91 -11.74 -10.10
CA ASN A 60 -2.56 -12.27 -11.30
C ASN A 60 -3.89 -12.92 -10.92
N ASP A 61 -4.90 -12.64 -11.75
CA ASP A 61 -6.27 -13.16 -11.63
C ASP A 61 -6.83 -13.02 -10.21
N PHE A 62 -6.57 -11.87 -9.57
CA PHE A 62 -7.08 -11.59 -8.23
C PHE A 62 -8.56 -11.28 -8.30
N GLU A 63 -9.34 -11.91 -7.43
CA GLU A 63 -10.80 -11.82 -7.39
C GLU A 63 -11.29 -11.76 -5.94
N VAL A 64 -12.40 -11.05 -5.74
CA VAL A 64 -13.04 -10.94 -4.43
C VAL A 64 -14.48 -11.36 -4.53
N LYS A 65 -14.87 -12.34 -3.72
CA LYS A 65 -16.24 -12.86 -3.66
C LYS A 65 -16.78 -12.83 -2.24
N ILE A 66 -18.11 -12.77 -2.13
CA ILE A 66 -18.80 -13.02 -0.88
C ILE A 66 -19.59 -14.31 -1.02
N LEU A 67 -19.25 -15.30 -0.19
CA LEU A 67 -20.06 -16.50 0.01
C LEU A 67 -21.25 -16.16 0.90
N MET A 68 -22.45 -16.42 0.40
CA MET A 68 -23.67 -16.29 1.19
C MET A 68 -23.87 -17.54 2.04
N PRO A 69 -24.16 -17.42 3.35
CA PRO A 69 -24.46 -18.58 4.18
C PRO A 69 -25.76 -19.30 3.77
N SER A 70 -26.70 -18.55 3.19
CA SER A 70 -28.06 -19.00 2.85
C SER A 70 -28.22 -19.55 1.44
N SER A 71 -27.23 -19.38 0.56
CA SER A 71 -27.23 -19.92 -0.80
C SER A 71 -25.83 -20.40 -1.18
N LEU A 72 -25.72 -21.49 -1.95
CA LEU A 72 -24.42 -21.97 -2.47
C LEU A 72 -23.80 -21.04 -3.53
N GLN A 73 -24.37 -19.85 -3.73
CA GLN A 73 -23.95 -18.91 -4.77
C GLN A 73 -23.00 -17.86 -4.18
N ALA A 74 -21.84 -17.72 -4.81
CA ALA A 74 -20.91 -16.64 -4.52
C ALA A 74 -21.28 -15.40 -5.33
N ILE A 75 -21.26 -14.23 -4.70
CA ILE A 75 -21.45 -12.94 -5.36
C ILE A 75 -20.07 -12.31 -5.55
N SER A 76 -19.72 -11.96 -6.78
CA SER A 76 -18.48 -11.24 -7.06
C SER A 76 -18.60 -9.79 -6.60
N VAL A 77 -17.56 -9.29 -5.93
CA VAL A 77 -17.39 -7.88 -5.53
C VAL A 77 -16.37 -7.22 -6.45
N LEU A 78 -15.32 -7.96 -6.79
CA LEU A 78 -14.28 -7.54 -7.70
C LEU A 78 -14.01 -8.71 -8.62
N GLU A 79 -14.26 -8.54 -9.91
CA GLU A 79 -13.94 -9.56 -10.91
C GLU A 79 -12.43 -9.75 -11.00
N LYS A 80 -12.02 -10.84 -11.66
CA LYS A 80 -10.61 -11.15 -11.89
C LYS A 80 -9.91 -9.98 -12.57
N PHE A 81 -8.86 -9.48 -11.95
CA PHE A 81 -7.94 -8.54 -12.57
C PHE A 81 -6.50 -8.92 -12.24
N SER A 82 -5.59 -8.39 -13.05
CA SER A 82 -4.16 -8.46 -12.79
C SER A 82 -3.62 -7.06 -12.56
N ALA A 83 -2.74 -6.92 -11.57
CA ALA A 83 -2.19 -5.64 -11.18
C ALA A 83 -0.73 -5.77 -10.75
N THR A 84 0.01 -4.67 -10.90
CA THR A 84 1.33 -4.51 -10.32
C THR A 84 1.28 -3.40 -9.28
N VAL A 85 1.76 -3.70 -8.07
CA VAL A 85 1.93 -2.75 -6.98
C VAL A 85 3.43 -2.58 -6.75
N THR A 86 3.93 -1.37 -6.93
CA THR A 86 5.31 -1.01 -6.58
C THR A 86 5.27 -0.23 -5.27
N LEU A 87 6.16 -0.58 -4.34
CA LEU A 87 6.34 0.11 -3.08
C LEU A 87 7.77 0.62 -3.01
N ALA A 88 7.94 1.86 -2.59
CA ALA A 88 9.22 2.44 -2.23
C ALA A 88 9.16 2.84 -0.76
N SER A 89 9.99 2.24 0.07
CA SER A 89 10.08 2.54 1.51
C SER A 89 11.37 3.29 1.79
N CYS A 90 11.29 4.46 2.41
CA CYS A 90 12.48 5.22 2.78
C CYS A 90 13.27 4.47 3.86
N ILE A 91 14.57 4.29 3.64
CA ILE A 91 15.50 3.63 4.56
C ILE A 91 15.81 4.55 5.75
N ILE A 92 15.74 5.87 5.55
CA ILE A 92 15.98 6.85 6.61
C ILE A 92 14.66 7.13 7.34
N PRO A 93 14.55 6.77 8.63
CA PRO A 93 13.39 7.15 9.44
C PRO A 93 13.42 8.65 9.76
N ASP A 94 12.24 9.25 9.92
CA ASP A 94 12.01 10.56 10.54
C ASP A 94 12.51 11.80 9.79
N GLU A 95 12.78 11.68 8.48
CA GLU A 95 13.09 12.84 7.63
C GLU A 95 11.82 13.52 7.11
N LEU A 96 11.55 14.75 7.57
CA LEU A 96 10.33 15.52 7.27
C LEU A 96 10.16 15.87 5.78
N ILE A 97 11.23 15.77 4.99
CA ILE A 97 11.23 16.10 3.56
C ILE A 97 10.93 14.86 2.70
N LEU A 98 11.26 13.66 3.19
CA LEU A 98 11.11 12.41 2.45
C LEU A 98 9.80 11.74 2.81
N LYS A 99 9.13 11.15 1.80
CA LYS A 99 7.96 10.30 2.07
C LYS A 99 8.46 8.97 2.61
N GLN A 100 7.98 8.55 3.77
CA GLN A 100 8.35 7.27 4.36
C GLN A 100 7.89 6.10 3.50
N LEU A 101 6.76 6.23 2.80
CA LEU A 101 6.23 5.20 1.91
C LEU A 101 5.61 5.79 0.64
N GLU A 102 6.03 5.29 -0.51
CA GLU A 102 5.36 5.54 -1.79
C GLU A 102 4.78 4.25 -2.33
N VAL A 103 3.52 4.31 -2.76
CA VAL A 103 2.82 3.18 -3.36
C VAL A 103 2.36 3.60 -4.76
N TYR A 104 2.72 2.80 -5.75
CA TYR A 104 2.24 2.92 -7.12
C TYR A 104 1.45 1.66 -7.49
N PHE A 105 0.19 1.83 -7.83
CA PHE A 105 -0.70 0.75 -8.26
C PHE A 105 -0.94 0.88 -9.77
N SER A 106 -0.87 -0.23 -10.51
CA SER A 106 -1.22 -0.25 -11.93
C SER A 106 -2.02 -1.48 -12.30
N ALA A 107 -3.09 -1.30 -13.07
CA ALA A 107 -3.86 -2.40 -13.66
C ALA A 107 -4.50 -1.97 -14.98
N LEU A 108 -4.69 -2.91 -15.90
CA LEU A 108 -5.35 -2.63 -17.19
C LEU A 108 -6.84 -2.34 -16.98
N SER A 109 -7.52 -3.19 -16.22
CA SER A 109 -8.97 -3.09 -16.03
C SER A 109 -9.36 -3.50 -14.63
N LEU A 110 -10.24 -2.70 -14.01
CA LEU A 110 -10.84 -3.00 -12.72
C LEU A 110 -12.36 -3.05 -12.85
N HIS A 111 -12.95 -4.19 -12.52
CA HIS A 111 -14.39 -4.42 -12.63
C HIS A 111 -14.98 -4.74 -11.26
N ALA A 112 -15.69 -3.78 -10.69
CA ALA A 112 -16.29 -3.90 -9.37
C ALA A 112 -17.81 -4.00 -9.46
N HIS A 113 -18.38 -4.76 -8.54
CA HIS A 113 -19.82 -4.90 -8.36
C HIS A 113 -20.20 -4.34 -7.00
N PHE A 114 -21.28 -3.57 -6.97
CA PHE A 114 -21.84 -2.99 -5.77
C PHE A 114 -23.34 -3.28 -5.71
N SER A 115 -23.81 -3.64 -4.52
CA SER A 115 -25.21 -3.86 -4.23
C SER A 115 -25.48 -3.67 -2.74
N PRO A 116 -26.74 -3.54 -2.31
CA PRO A 116 -27.08 -3.47 -0.88
C PRO A 116 -26.52 -4.65 -0.06
N LEU A 117 -26.48 -5.86 -0.63
CA LEU A 117 -25.88 -7.04 0.03
C LEU A 117 -24.36 -6.91 0.18
N ILE A 118 -23.67 -6.46 -0.86
CA ILE A 118 -22.23 -6.25 -0.83
C ILE A 118 -21.89 -5.20 0.23
N TYR A 119 -22.62 -4.08 0.22
CA TYR A 119 -22.49 -3.03 1.23
C TYR A 119 -22.68 -3.56 2.65
N GLY A 120 -23.79 -4.26 2.93
CA GLY A 120 -24.05 -4.82 4.25
C GLY A 120 -22.95 -5.78 4.72
N SER A 121 -22.42 -6.60 3.81
CA SER A 121 -21.32 -7.53 4.10
C SER A 121 -20.01 -6.81 4.43
N VAL A 122 -19.65 -5.76 3.67
CA VAL A 122 -18.44 -4.96 3.89
C VAL A 122 -18.54 -4.19 5.22
N ILE A 123 -19.69 -3.59 5.52
CA ILE A 123 -19.91 -2.91 6.80
C ILE A 123 -19.83 -3.89 7.98
N GLY A 124 -20.41 -5.08 7.84
CA GLY A 124 -20.28 -6.14 8.84
C GLY A 124 -18.82 -6.56 9.08
N LEU A 125 -18.03 -6.68 8.01
CA LEU A 125 -16.61 -6.97 8.10
C LEU A 125 -15.83 -5.85 8.81
N ILE A 126 -16.10 -4.59 8.48
CA ILE A 126 -15.49 -3.43 9.16
C ILE A 126 -15.82 -3.44 10.65
N ALA A 127 -17.07 -3.68 11.02
CA ALA A 127 -17.48 -3.78 12.42
C ALA A 127 -16.74 -4.92 13.15
N HIS A 128 -16.54 -6.05 12.49
CA HIS A 128 -15.77 -7.17 13.04
C HIS A 128 -14.30 -6.80 13.29
N PHE A 129 -13.64 -6.13 12.33
CA PHE A 129 -12.25 -5.67 12.51
C PHE A 129 -12.11 -4.68 13.66
N LYS A 130 -13.07 -3.77 13.85
CA LYS A 130 -13.09 -2.84 15.00
C LYS A 130 -13.15 -3.59 16.33
N ILE A 131 -13.98 -4.64 16.41
CA ILE A 131 -14.05 -5.49 17.61
C ILE A 131 -12.73 -6.22 17.84
N LEU A 132 -12.10 -6.77 16.79
CA LEU A 132 -10.80 -7.43 16.90
C LEU A 132 -9.70 -6.47 17.38
N GLN A 133 -9.62 -5.25 16.83
CA GLN A 133 -8.68 -4.22 17.28
C GLN A 133 -8.88 -3.82 18.73
N SER A 134 -10.13 -3.73 19.20
CA SER A 134 -10.43 -3.42 20.60
C SER A 134 -10.03 -4.54 21.57
N LYS A 135 -9.87 -5.77 21.07
CA LYS A 135 -9.51 -6.96 21.86
C LYS A 135 -8.03 -7.28 21.80
N SER A 136 -7.32 -6.81 20.78
CA SER A 136 -5.86 -6.83 20.78
C SER A 136 -5.37 -5.77 21.76
N GLU A 137 -4.66 -6.18 22.81
CA GLU A 137 -3.73 -5.25 23.44
C GLU A 137 -2.84 -4.68 22.33
N PRO A 138 -2.60 -3.36 22.29
CA PRO A 138 -1.62 -2.83 21.37
C PRO A 138 -0.32 -3.57 21.69
N VAL A 139 0.16 -4.39 20.75
CA VAL A 139 1.53 -4.85 20.81
C VAL A 139 2.32 -3.55 20.79
N SER A 140 2.83 -3.17 21.96
CA SER A 140 3.90 -2.20 22.05
C SER A 140 5.00 -2.83 21.21
N LEU A 141 5.06 -2.41 19.95
CA LEU A 141 6.23 -2.63 19.12
C LEU A 141 7.29 -1.89 19.89
N ASN A 142 7.98 -2.62 20.76
CA ASN A 142 9.15 -2.15 21.46
C ASN A 142 10.12 -1.80 20.34
N SER A 143 10.02 -0.55 19.90
CA SER A 143 11.13 0.33 19.64
C SER A 143 12.40 -0.48 19.49
N LEU A 144 12.66 -0.93 18.26
CA LEU A 144 14.00 -1.33 17.89
C LEU A 144 14.80 -0.02 17.87
N GLY A 145 15.25 0.41 19.06
CA GLY A 145 16.22 1.49 19.25
C GLY A 145 15.74 2.93 19.10
N TYR A 146 14.68 3.38 19.80
CA TYR A 146 14.63 4.78 20.23
C TYR A 146 15.75 5.01 21.24
N LEU A 147 16.93 5.35 20.73
CA LEU A 147 17.98 5.92 21.56
C LEU A 147 17.42 7.23 22.11
N ASN A 148 17.28 7.24 23.43
CA ASN A 148 16.81 8.32 24.27
C ASN A 148 17.53 9.64 23.93
N ILE A 149 16.98 10.45 23.02
CA ILE A 149 17.36 11.85 22.87
C ILE A 149 16.43 12.65 23.77
N MET A 150 17.00 13.08 24.88
CA MET A 150 16.45 13.94 25.91
C MET A 150 15.58 15.04 25.29
N SER A 151 14.26 14.90 25.39
CA SER A 151 13.30 15.86 24.84
C SER A 151 13.24 17.11 25.70
N ASN A 152 13.94 18.17 25.30
CA ASN A 152 13.56 19.51 25.70
C ASN A 152 12.35 19.91 24.87
N GLY A 153 11.17 19.78 25.48
CA GLY A 153 9.91 20.48 25.14
C GLY A 153 9.69 20.85 23.67
N THR A 154 9.19 19.92 22.88
CA THR A 154 8.19 20.12 21.83
C THR A 154 7.79 18.73 21.36
N THR A 155 6.54 18.33 21.61
CA THR A 155 5.96 17.11 21.04
C THR A 155 5.83 17.30 19.54
N SER A 156 6.90 17.02 18.78
CA SER A 156 6.79 16.79 17.34
C SER A 156 6.06 15.47 17.16
N THR A 157 4.78 15.55 16.80
CA THR A 157 4.06 14.41 16.25
C THR A 157 4.75 14.09 14.94
N ASN A 158 5.60 13.07 14.94
CA ASN A 158 6.26 12.61 13.74
C ASN A 158 5.20 11.93 12.88
N ASN A 159 4.58 12.71 12.00
CA ASN A 159 3.52 12.23 11.14
C ASN A 159 4.14 11.36 10.03
N PHE A 160 3.67 10.13 9.93
CA PHE A 160 4.03 9.24 8.83
C PHE A 160 3.54 9.84 7.50
N CYS A 161 4.46 10.26 6.64
CA CYS A 161 4.19 10.79 5.31
C CYS A 161 4.21 9.66 4.29
N PHE A 162 3.15 9.58 3.48
CA PHE A 162 3.05 8.59 2.41
C PHE A 162 2.37 9.19 1.19
N SER A 163 2.58 8.58 0.02
CA SER A 163 1.80 8.88 -1.18
C SER A 163 1.34 7.61 -1.86
N ILE A 164 0.13 7.67 -2.43
CA ILE A 164 -0.44 6.58 -3.22
C ILE A 164 -0.78 7.17 -4.57
N SER A 165 -0.28 6.52 -5.62
CA SER A 165 -0.65 6.81 -7.00
C SER A 165 -1.19 5.56 -7.64
N ALA A 166 -2.16 5.71 -8.53
CA ALA A 166 -2.78 4.59 -9.22
C ALA A 166 -3.03 4.93 -10.69
N ASN A 167 -2.67 4.01 -11.58
CA ASN A 167 -2.92 4.11 -13.00
C ASN A 167 -3.78 2.92 -13.47
N LEU A 168 -4.94 3.24 -14.04
CA LEU A 168 -5.95 2.29 -14.44
C LEU A 168 -6.40 2.60 -15.87
N GLU A 169 -6.20 1.69 -16.83
CA GLU A 169 -6.68 1.97 -18.21
C GLU A 169 -8.21 1.98 -18.29
N SER A 170 -8.88 1.19 -17.45
CA SER A 170 -10.33 1.20 -17.35
C SER A 170 -10.83 0.82 -15.96
N VAL A 171 -11.91 1.48 -15.53
CA VAL A 171 -12.64 1.15 -14.31
C VAL A 171 -14.12 1.05 -14.64
N ASN A 172 -14.71 -0.09 -14.31
CA ASN A 172 -16.14 -0.36 -14.47
C ASN A 172 -16.73 -0.69 -13.11
N VAL A 173 -17.76 0.05 -12.70
CA VAL A 173 -18.52 -0.21 -11.48
C VAL A 173 -19.96 -0.50 -11.87
N HIS A 174 -20.37 -1.73 -11.62
CA HIS A 174 -21.76 -2.17 -11.76
C HIS A 174 -22.47 -2.02 -10.43
N VAL A 175 -23.47 -1.13 -10.40
CA VAL A 175 -24.28 -0.86 -9.22
C VAL A 175 -25.65 -1.46 -9.42
N ASN A 176 -25.93 -2.57 -8.73
CA ASN A 176 -27.27 -3.10 -8.63
C ASN A 176 -28.00 -2.39 -7.48
N LEU A 177 -29.08 -1.68 -7.81
CA LEU A 177 -29.86 -0.89 -6.86
C LEU A 177 -30.87 -1.73 -6.07
N GLU A 178 -31.21 -2.92 -6.56
CA GLU A 178 -32.26 -3.76 -6.00
C GLU A 178 -31.73 -5.14 -5.64
N ASN A 179 -32.25 -5.68 -4.54
CA ASN A 179 -31.76 -6.95 -4.00
C ASN A 179 -32.54 -8.18 -4.51
N ASP A 180 -33.55 -7.98 -5.36
CA ASP A 180 -34.52 -9.02 -5.70
C ASP A 180 -34.66 -9.18 -7.23
N GLY A 181 -34.47 -10.42 -7.68
CA GLY A 181 -35.04 -10.99 -8.91
C GLY A 181 -34.86 -10.29 -10.25
N ALA A 182 -35.52 -10.87 -11.26
CA ALA A 182 -35.38 -10.63 -12.71
C ALA A 182 -35.62 -9.20 -13.21
N ASN A 183 -35.95 -8.25 -12.33
CA ASN A 183 -36.28 -6.85 -12.66
C ASN A 183 -35.26 -5.84 -12.10
N SER A 184 -34.11 -6.30 -11.62
CA SER A 184 -33.11 -5.42 -11.00
C SER A 184 -32.63 -4.31 -11.94
N SER A 185 -32.72 -3.06 -11.47
CA SER A 185 -32.10 -1.94 -12.16
C SER A 185 -30.59 -1.91 -11.89
N VAL A 186 -29.80 -2.03 -12.97
CA VAL A 186 -28.33 -1.98 -12.91
C VAL A 186 -27.84 -0.68 -13.54
N LEU A 187 -27.11 0.12 -12.77
CA LEU A 187 -26.37 1.28 -13.25
C LEU A 187 -24.92 0.86 -13.51
N MET A 188 -24.38 1.21 -14.68
CA MET A 188 -22.97 0.99 -15.00
C MET A 188 -22.25 2.34 -15.07
N LEU A 189 -21.19 2.48 -14.28
CA LEU A 189 -20.28 3.61 -14.31
C LEU A 189 -18.96 3.14 -14.93
N SER A 190 -18.56 3.74 -16.05
CA SER A 190 -17.36 3.35 -16.78
C SER A 190 -16.47 4.57 -17.01
N GLN A 191 -15.22 4.47 -16.56
CA GLN A 191 -14.18 5.46 -16.80
C GLN A 191 -13.03 4.80 -17.58
N ARG A 192 -12.57 5.48 -18.63
CA ARG A 192 -11.33 5.13 -19.32
C ARG A 192 -10.21 6.04 -18.81
N GLU A 193 -9.01 5.48 -18.69
CA GLU A 193 -7.77 6.16 -18.29
C GLU A 193 -7.94 6.98 -17.00
N LEU A 194 -7.85 6.29 -15.86
CA LEU A 194 -7.91 6.88 -14.53
C LEU A 194 -6.51 6.94 -13.92
N ASP A 195 -6.02 8.15 -13.68
CA ASP A 195 -4.77 8.44 -12.97
C ASP A 195 -5.11 9.12 -11.62
N ILE A 196 -4.66 8.54 -10.52
CA ILE A 196 -4.83 9.05 -9.14
C ILE A 196 -3.44 9.38 -8.61
N ARG A 197 -3.28 10.56 -7.97
CA ARG A 197 -2.01 11.05 -7.42
C ARG A 197 -2.19 11.71 -6.05
#